data_AF-A0A2D5GI13-F1
#
_entry.id   AF-A0A2D5GI13-F1
#
_cell.length_a   1.000
_cell.length_b   1.000
_cell.length_c   1.000
_cell.angle_alpha   90.00
_cell.angle_beta   90.00
_cell.angle_gamma   90.00
#
_symmetry.space_group_name_H-M   'P 1'
#
loop_
_entity.id
_entity.type
_entity.pdbx_description
1 polymer ?
#
loop_
_entity_poly.entity_id
_entity_poly.type
_entity_poly.pdbx_seq_one_letter_code
_entity_poly.pdbx_strand_id
1 'polypeptide(L)' 'MCLYPSLVKISLLSIKEGLLEGEARLLTKQIKFRFGELPDWVIDKLAEADTTQLEQWGEQLLQVETLEQVFEVK' A
#
# COMPACT_ATOMS: atom_id res chain seq x y z
N MET A 1 -13.17 36.28 -7.76
CA MET A 1 -11.80 35.82 -8.05
C MET A 1 -11.40 34.88 -6.91
N CYS A 2 -11.28 33.58 -7.19
CA CYS A 2 -11.29 32.50 -6.19
C CYS A 2 -10.09 32.58 -5.24
N LEU A 3 -10.35 32.70 -3.94
CA LEU A 3 -9.35 32.91 -2.89
C LEU A 3 -9.20 31.67 -2.00
N TYR A 4 -9.09 30.46 -2.56
CA TYR A 4 -8.98 29.21 -1.78
C TYR A 4 -8.12 28.07 -2.40
N PRO A 5 -7.02 28.31 -3.16
CA PRO A 5 -6.22 27.21 -3.70
C PRO A 5 -5.40 26.41 -2.66
N SER A 6 -5.08 26.99 -1.49
CA SER A 6 -4.21 26.33 -0.50
C SER A 6 -4.95 25.32 0.39
N LEU A 7 -6.21 25.60 0.76
CA LEU A 7 -7.01 24.71 1.62
C LEU A 7 -7.42 23.40 0.94
N VAL A 8 -7.70 23.44 -0.37
CA VAL A 8 -7.94 22.21 -1.17
C VAL A 8 -6.68 21.35 -1.25
N LYS A 9 -5.49 21.96 -1.28
CA LYS A 9 -4.22 21.24 -1.36
C LYS A 9 -3.90 20.48 -0.06
N ILE A 10 -4.26 21.05 1.09
CA ILE A 10 -4.12 20.42 2.40
C ILE A 10 -5.11 19.25 2.55
N SER A 11 -6.39 19.44 2.17
CA SER A 11 -7.39 18.37 2.28
C SER A 11 -7.10 17.19 1.36
N LEU A 12 -6.60 17.46 0.15
CA LEU A 12 -6.16 16.40 -0.78
C LEU A 12 -4.93 15.64 -0.28
N LEU A 13 -4.02 16.30 0.46
CA LEU A 13 -2.86 15.65 1.05
C LEU A 13 -3.28 14.65 2.13
N SER A 14 -4.16 15.07 3.05
CA SER A 14 -4.68 14.20 4.11
C SER A 14 -5.50 13.02 3.57
N ILE A 15 -6.25 13.21 2.48
CA ILE A 15 -6.98 12.11 1.82
C ILE A 15 -6.01 11.10 1.19
N LYS A 16 -4.93 11.58 0.55
CA LYS A 16 -3.92 10.69 -0.06
C LYS A 16 -3.16 9.87 0.98
N GLU A 17 -2.74 10.51 2.07
CA GLU A 17 -2.05 9.82 3.17
C GLU A 17 -2.95 8.78 3.84
N GLY A 18 -4.24 9.11 4.07
CA GLY A 18 -5.21 8.16 4.62
C GLY A 18 -5.55 7.00 3.69
N LEU A 19 -5.53 7.22 2.37
CA LEU A 19 -5.73 6.16 1.38
C LEU A 19 -4.54 5.19 1.37
N LEU A 20 -3.31 5.74 1.33
CA LEU A 20 -2.07 4.99 1.40
C LEU A 20 -1.97 4.11 2.66
N GLU A 21 -2.24 4.68 3.83
CA GLU A 21 -2.23 3.93 5.09
C GLU A 21 -3.33 2.85 5.10
N GLY A 22 -4.51 3.17 4.56
CA GLY A 22 -5.61 2.22 4.43
C GLY A 22 -5.28 1.05 3.52
N GLU A 23 -4.64 1.31 2.38
CA GLU A 23 -4.23 0.31 1.40
C GLU A 23 -3.11 -0.58 1.92
N ALA A 24 -2.05 0.00 2.49
CA ALA A 24 -0.97 -0.75 3.14
C ALA A 24 -1.50 -1.67 4.24
N ARG A 25 -2.42 -1.17 5.07
CA ARG A 25 -3.03 -1.95 6.15
C ARG A 25 -3.92 -3.07 5.62
N LEU A 26 -4.67 -2.83 4.54
CA LEU A 26 -5.49 -3.86 3.90
C LEU A 26 -4.61 -4.94 3.29
N LEU A 27 -3.59 -4.56 2.53
CA LEU A 27 -2.66 -5.47 1.89
C LEU A 27 -1.93 -6.33 2.93
N THR A 28 -1.44 -5.72 4.01
CA THR A 28 -0.85 -6.44 5.17
C THR A 28 -1.78 -7.54 5.69
N LYS A 29 -3.08 -7.24 5.86
CA LYS A 29 -4.06 -8.24 6.32
C LYS A 29 -4.27 -9.35 5.31
N GLN A 30 -4.34 -9.04 4.01
CA GLN A 30 -4.52 -10.04 2.97
C GLN A 30 -3.33 -10.98 2.88
N ILE A 31 -2.11 -10.44 2.92
CA ILE A 31 -0.87 -11.23 2.91
C ILE A 31 -0.81 -12.10 4.16
N LYS A 32 -1.12 -11.55 5.34
CA LYS A 32 -1.20 -12.33 6.59
C LYS A 32 -2.24 -13.45 6.53
N PHE A 33 -3.37 -13.20 5.87
CA PHE A 33 -4.42 -14.19 5.73
C PHE A 33 -4.04 -15.32 4.76
N ARG A 34 -3.35 -15.00 3.65
CA ARG A 34 -2.95 -15.97 2.63
C ARG A 34 -1.72 -16.77 3.03
N PHE A 35 -0.73 -16.13 3.64
CA PHE A 35 0.59 -16.72 3.91
C PHE A 35 0.88 -16.97 5.40
N GLY A 36 0.04 -16.47 6.31
CA GLY A 36 0.23 -16.64 7.75
C GLY A 36 1.10 -15.54 8.36
N GLU A 37 2.08 -15.91 9.19
CA GLU A 37 2.95 -14.92 9.84
C GLU A 37 3.81 -14.18 8.82
N LEU A 38 3.82 -12.85 8.92
CA LEU A 38 4.59 -11.99 8.06
C LEU A 38 6.00 -11.87 8.63
N PRO A 39 7.04 -12.20 7.85
CA PRO A 39 8.42 -11.96 8.27
C PRO A 39 8.72 -10.45 8.28
N ASP A 40 9.69 -10.03 9.11
CA ASP A 40 9.99 -8.61 9.36
C ASP A 40 10.29 -7.83 8.07
N TRP A 41 10.98 -8.46 7.11
CA TRP A 41 11.31 -7.84 5.82
C TRP A 41 10.08 -7.43 5.00
N VAL A 42 8.94 -8.13 5.17
CA VAL A 42 7.68 -7.77 4.51
C VAL A 42 7.07 -6.54 5.16
N ILE A 43 7.16 -6.44 6.48
CA ILE A 43 6.65 -5.29 7.23
C ILE A 43 7.44 -4.04 6.85
N ASP A 44 8.77 -4.15 6.78
CA ASP A 44 9.64 -3.05 6.34
C ASP A 44 9.32 -2.62 4.90
N LYS A 45 9.14 -3.59 3.99
CA LYS A 45 8.75 -3.31 2.60
C LYS A 45 7.40 -2.60 2.48
N LEU A 46 6.40 -3.02 3.25
CA LEU A 46 5.07 -2.40 3.26
C LEU A 46 5.09 -1.01 3.88
N ALA A 47 5.99 -0.74 4.83
CA ALA A 47 6.15 0.57 5.46
C ALA A 47 6.82 1.60 4.53
N GLU A 48 7.74 1.15 3.67
CA GLU A 48 8.45 2.00 2.70
C GLU A 48 7.74 2.12 1.34
N ALA A 49 6.65 1.37 1.13
CA ALA A 49 5.99 1.27 -0.17
C ALA A 49 5.26 2.56 -0.56
N ASP A 50 5.38 2.92 -1.84
CA ASP A 50 4.53 3.94 -2.44
C ASP A 50 3.19 3.37 -2.94
N THR A 51 2.27 4.25 -3.34
CA THR A 51 0.94 3.85 -3.82
C THR A 51 1.02 2.89 -5.00
N THR A 52 1.98 3.09 -5.91
CA THR A 52 2.12 2.27 -7.12
C THR A 52 2.56 0.86 -6.76
N GLN A 53 3.49 0.74 -5.81
CA GLN A 53 3.96 -0.54 -5.30
C GLN A 53 2.85 -1.30 -4.56
N LEU A 54 2.06 -0.61 -3.74
CA LEU A 54 0.92 -1.20 -3.04
C LEU A 54 -0.13 -1.73 -4.01
N GLU A 55 -0.48 -0.96 -5.06
CA GLU A 55 -1.42 -1.40 -6.11
C GLU A 55 -0.88 -2.64 -6.85
N GLN A 56 0.40 -2.61 -7.28
CA GLN A 56 1.04 -3.73 -7.96
C GLN A 56 1.07 -5.00 -7.12
N TRP A 57 1.46 -4.89 -5.85
CA TRP A 57 1.48 -6.03 -4.93
C TRP A 57 0.08 -6.54 -4.65
N GLY A 58 -0.94 -5.68 -4.61
CA GLY A 58 -2.34 -6.08 -4.54
C GLY A 58 -2.76 -6.96 -5.71
N GLU A 59 -2.38 -6.61 -6.93
CA GLU A 59 -2.65 -7.42 -8.13
C GLU A 59 -1.82 -8.71 -8.17
N GLN A 60 -0.53 -8.64 -7.80
CA GLN A 60 0.36 -9.80 -7.75
C GLN A 60 -0.10 -10.80 -6.69
N LEU A 61 -0.55 -10.33 -5.53
CA LEU A 61 -1.07 -11.16 -4.45
C LEU A 61 -2.20 -12.10 -4.90
N LEU A 62 -2.96 -11.71 -5.92
CA LEU A 62 -4.03 -12.55 -6.49
C LEU A 62 -3.50 -13.63 -7.43
N GLN A 63 -2.34 -13.41 -8.05
CA GLN A 63 -1.78 -14.24 -9.11
C GLN A 63 -0.73 -15.24 -8.61
N VAL A 64 0.00 -14.90 -7.54
CA VAL A 64 1.18 -15.67 -7.11
C VAL A 64 0.86 -16.67 -5.99
N GLU A 65 1.64 -17.75 -5.93
CA GLU A 65 1.45 -18.81 -4.92
C GLU A 65 2.36 -18.65 -3.70
N THR A 66 3.37 -17.79 -3.78
CA THR A 66 4.37 -17.58 -2.72
C THR A 66 4.47 -16.11 -2.34
N LEU A 67 4.89 -15.87 -1.10
CA LEU A 67 4.99 -14.53 -0.53
C LEU A 67 6.06 -13.71 -1.25
N GLU A 68 7.18 -14.33 -1.59
CA GLU A 68 8.34 -13.71 -2.24
C GLU A 68 7.97 -13.18 -3.63
N GLN A 69 7.15 -13.92 -4.38
CA GLN A 69 6.67 -13.52 -5.71
C GLN A 69 5.76 -12.29 -5.67
N VAL A 70 5.12 -11.99 -4.53
CA VAL A 70 4.33 -10.75 -4.37
C VAL A 70 5.25 -9.53 -4.45
N PHE A 71 6.48 -9.65 -3.98
CA PHE A 71 7.43 -8.54 -3.86
C PHE A 71 8.52 -8.58 -4.95
N GLU A 72 8.43 -9.49 -5.92
CA GLU A 72 9.23 -9.43 -7.14
C GLU A 72 8.75 -8.25 -7.99
N VAL A 73 9.33 -7.08 -7.70
CA VAL A 73 9.20 -5.87 -8.52
C VAL A 73 9.83 -6.16 -9.88
N LYS A 74 9.04 -6.01 -10.95
CA LYS A 74 9.57 -5.94 -12.32
C LYS A 74 10.11 -4.55 -12.64
#